data_AF-A0A0D8L6N7-F1
#
_entry.id   AF-A0A0D8L6N7-F1
#
_cell.length_a   1.000
_cell.length_b   1.000
_cell.length_c   1.000
_cell.angle_alpha   90.00
_cell.angle_beta   90.00
_cell.angle_gamma   90.00
#
_symmetry.space_group_name_H-M   'P 1'
#
loop_
_entity.id
_entity.type
_entity.pdbx_description
1 polymer ?
#
loop_
_entity_poly.entity_id
_entity_poly.type
_entity_poly.pdbx_seq_one_letter_code
_entity_poly.pdbx_strand_id
1 'polypeptide(L)' 'TLALDDAVSRMISDTGTLPETAIRMASLQPSQLLGITATHGSISPGKRAHFNDLNSDWRVTQTWIHGQPVR' A
#
# COMPACT_ATOMS: atom_id res chain seq x y z
N THR A 1 -8.06 -15.63 7.10
CA THR A 1 -8.09 -14.16 7.03
C THR A 1 -7.61 -13.74 5.65
N LEU A 2 -8.10 -12.63 5.13
CA LEU A 2 -7.72 -12.10 3.80
C LEU A 2 -6.39 -11.33 3.92
N ALA A 3 -5.46 -11.51 2.98
CA ALA A 3 -4.25 -10.68 2.91
C ALA A 3 -4.58 -9.26 2.43
N LEU A 4 -3.72 -8.28 2.74
CA LEU A 4 -4.03 -6.87 2.46
C LEU A 4 -4.00 -6.56 0.96
N ASP A 5 -3.06 -7.14 0.21
CA ASP A 5 -2.98 -7.02 -1.25
C ASP A 5 -4.19 -7.67 -1.93
N ASP A 6 -4.61 -8.84 -1.43
CA ASP A 6 -5.85 -9.52 -1.83
C ASP A 6 -7.09 -8.64 -1.63
N ALA A 7 -7.13 -7.88 -0.52
CA ALA A 7 -8.22 -6.96 -0.22
C ALA A 7 -8.23 -5.77 -1.17
N VAL A 8 -7.07 -5.16 -1.43
CA VAL A 8 -6.94 -4.04 -2.38
C VAL A 8 -7.34 -4.48 -3.80
N SER A 9 -6.86 -5.62 -4.26
CA SER A 9 -7.20 -6.17 -5.58
C SER A 9 -8.72 -6.37 -5.72
N ARG A 10 -9.37 -6.98 -4.73
CA ARG A 10 -10.84 -7.16 -4.71
C ARG A 10 -11.62 -5.87 -4.63
N MET A 11 -11.15 -4.87 -3.87
CA MET A 11 -11.79 -3.56 -3.86
C MET A 11 -11.81 -2.94 -5.26
N ILE A 12 -10.75 -3.12 -6.03
CA ILE A 12 -10.69 -2.60 -7.39
C ILE A 12 -11.58 -3.43 -8.33
N SER A 13 -11.41 -4.75 -8.37
CA SER A 13 -12.09 -5.62 -9.33
C SER A 13 -13.59 -5.81 -9.03
N ASP A 14 -13.95 -5.98 -7.77
CA ASP A 14 -15.28 -6.46 -7.39
C ASP A 14 -16.23 -5.29 -7.07
N THR A 15 -15.67 -4.17 -6.61
CA THR A 15 -16.47 -2.99 -6.21
C THR A 15 -16.32 -1.80 -7.16
N GLY A 16 -15.38 -1.85 -8.10
CA GLY A 16 -15.09 -0.75 -9.01
C GLY A 16 -14.42 0.46 -8.33
N THR A 17 -13.85 0.27 -7.14
CA THR A 17 -13.12 1.34 -6.45
C THR A 17 -11.91 1.74 -7.28
N LEU A 18 -11.69 3.05 -7.43
CA LEU A 18 -10.51 3.56 -8.13
C LEU A 18 -9.22 3.04 -7.46
N PRO A 19 -8.22 2.57 -8.22
CA PRO A 19 -6.99 2.00 -7.64
C PRO A 19 -6.31 2.91 -6.63
N GLU A 20 -6.20 4.19 -6.94
CA GLU A 20 -5.62 5.19 -6.03
C GLU A 20 -6.39 5.32 -4.70
N THR A 21 -7.71 5.14 -4.72
CA THR A 21 -8.54 5.16 -3.50
C THR A 21 -8.32 3.91 -2.68
N ALA A 22 -8.34 2.72 -3.30
CA ALA A 22 -8.05 1.47 -2.62
C ALA A 22 -6.62 1.46 -2.01
N ILE A 23 -5.62 1.97 -2.73
CA ILE A 23 -4.25 2.12 -2.23
C ILE A 23 -4.21 3.09 -1.04
N ARG A 24 -4.88 4.24 -1.10
CA ARG A 24 -4.96 5.19 0.03
C ARG A 24 -5.60 4.55 1.26
N MET A 25 -6.63 3.72 1.09
CA MET A 25 -7.27 2.97 2.17
C MET A 25 -6.32 1.96 2.84
N ALA A 26 -5.39 1.39 2.08
CA ALA A 26 -4.41 0.44 2.59
C ALA A 26 -3.07 1.08 3.05
N SER A 27 -2.91 2.41 2.96
CA SER A 27 -1.64 3.08 3.25
C SER A 27 -1.80 4.43 3.98
N LEU A 28 -2.25 5.46 3.27
CA LEU A 28 -2.36 6.82 3.78
C LEU A 28 -3.37 6.93 4.92
N GLN A 29 -4.57 6.36 4.75
CA GLN A 29 -5.64 6.48 5.74
C GLN A 29 -5.28 5.79 7.07
N PRO A 30 -4.72 4.56 7.10
CA PRO A 30 -4.18 3.99 8.33
C PRO A 30 -3.09 4.85 8.96
N SER A 31 -2.20 5.44 8.15
CA SER A 31 -1.13 6.31 8.66
C SER A 31 -1.66 7.62 9.26
N GLN A 32 -2.74 8.16 8.70
CA GLN A 32 -3.47 9.32 9.25
C GLN A 32 -4.14 8.96 10.58
N LEU A 33 -4.86 7.84 10.61
CA LEU A 33 -5.53 7.34 11.82
C LEU A 33 -4.54 7.15 12.97
N LEU A 34 -3.34 6.64 12.68
CA LEU A 34 -2.28 6.39 13.65
C LEU A 34 -1.39 7.62 13.93
N GLY A 35 -1.57 8.73 13.22
CA GLY A 35 -0.75 9.94 13.40
C GLY A 35 0.72 9.78 12.95
N ILE A 36 1.02 8.84 12.04
CA ILE A 36 2.40 8.52 11.60
C ILE A 36 2.69 8.95 10.15
N THR A 37 1.89 9.86 9.59
CA THR A 37 2.04 10.34 8.20
C THR A 37 3.38 11.01 7.93
N ALA A 38 4.06 11.54 8.94
CA ALA A 38 5.41 12.08 8.80
C ALA A 38 6.44 11.04 8.30
N THR A 39 6.18 9.74 8.53
CA THR A 39 7.11 8.66 8.18
C THR A 39 6.51 7.58 7.27
N HIS A 40 5.19 7.41 7.23
CA HIS A 40 4.48 6.36 6.47
C HIS A 40 3.31 6.90 5.64
N GLY A 41 2.70 6.01 4.86
CA GLY A 41 1.43 6.25 4.16
C GLY A 41 1.54 6.95 2.81
N SER A 42 2.75 7.37 2.41
CA SER A 42 3.01 7.86 1.05
C SER A 42 4.48 7.69 0.69
N ILE A 43 4.78 7.72 -0.61
CA ILE A 43 6.14 7.74 -1.13
C ILE A 43 6.53 9.20 -1.37
N SER A 44 7.51 9.69 -0.61
CA SER A 44 8.07 11.04 -0.76
C SER A 44 9.48 11.11 -0.17
N PRO A 45 10.35 12.00 -0.65
CA PRO A 45 11.65 12.24 -0.03
C PRO A 45 11.53 12.52 1.48
N GLY A 46 12.48 12.00 2.26
CA GLY A 46 12.51 12.15 3.72
C GLY A 46 11.64 11.15 4.51
N LYS A 47 10.74 10.41 3.86
CA LYS A 47 9.97 9.34 4.52
C LYS A 47 10.73 8.02 4.54
N ARG A 48 10.28 7.08 5.38
CA ARG A 48 10.85 5.73 5.40
C ARG A 48 10.54 5.02 4.09
N ALA A 49 11.54 4.33 3.55
CA ALA A 49 11.42 3.52 2.34
C ALA A 49 10.69 2.19 2.61
N HIS A 50 9.40 2.28 2.94
CA HIS A 50 8.46 1.16 2.98
C HIS A 50 7.49 1.28 1.81
N PHE A 51 7.57 0.35 0.85
CA PHE A 51 6.70 0.33 -0.32
C PHE A 51 6.64 -1.07 -0.93
N ASN A 52 5.65 -1.29 -1.78
CA ASN A 52 5.47 -2.54 -2.53
C ASN A 52 5.53 -2.23 -4.03
N ASP A 53 6.09 -3.16 -4.79
CA ASP A 53 5.94 -3.22 -6.24
C ASP A 53 4.72 -4.10 -6.54
N LEU A 54 3.88 -3.65 -7.46
CA LEU A 54 2.62 -4.29 -7.82
C LEU A 54 2.59 -4.57 -9.31
N ASN A 55 2.17 -5.77 -9.69
CA ASN A 55 1.90 -6.08 -11.09
C ASN A 55 0.55 -5.49 -11.56
N SER A 56 0.21 -5.72 -12.84
CA SER A 56 -1.05 -5.26 -13.45
C SER A 56 -2.31 -5.82 -12.79
N ASP A 57 -2.21 -6.92 -12.05
CA ASP A 57 -3.31 -7.56 -11.33
C ASP A 57 -3.40 -7.11 -9.86
N TRP A 58 -2.65 -6.06 -9.49
CA TRP A 58 -2.55 -5.52 -8.14
C TRP A 58 -1.98 -6.51 -7.11
N ARG A 59 -1.16 -7.46 -7.56
CA ARG A 59 -0.45 -8.41 -6.70
C ARG A 59 0.95 -7.92 -6.37
N VAL A 60 1.37 -8.11 -5.12
CA VAL A 60 2.71 -7.75 -4.66
C VAL A 60 3.75 -8.66 -5.32
N THR A 61 4.69 -8.07 -6.03
CA THR A 61 5.83 -8.75 -6.64
C THR A 61 7.08 -8.66 -5.77
N GLN A 62 7.22 -7.58 -5.01
CA GLN A 62 8.32 -7.31 -4.09
C GLN A 62 7.90 -6.30 -3.02
N THR A 63 8.45 -6.43 -1.81
CA THR A 63 8.28 -5.46 -0.73
C THR A 63 9.63 -4.88 -0.33
N TRP A 64 9.65 -3.61 0.06
CA TRP A 64 10.81 -2.96 0.67
C TRP A 64 10.47 -2.57 2.10
N ILE A 65 11.38 -2.90 3.02
CA ILE A 65 11.32 -2.48 4.42
C ILE A 65 12.63 -1.75 4.73
N HIS A 66 12.54 -0.48 5.15
CA HIS A 66 13.71 0.38 5.37
C HIS A 66 14.65 0.44 4.14
N GLY A 67 14.07 0.42 2.93
CA GLY A 67 14.82 0.43 1.68
C GLY A 67 15.48 -0.89 1.31
N GLN A 68 15.30 -1.94 2.11
CA GLN A 68 15.82 -3.27 1.82
C GLN A 68 14.73 -4.14 1.22
N PRO A 69 14.99 -4.83 0.10
CA PRO A 69 14.04 -5.77 -0.47
C PRO A 69 13.83 -6.96 0.48
N VAL A 70 12.57 -7.32 0.73
CA VAL A 70 12.14 -8.49 1.49
C VAL A 70 11.09 -9.25 0.69
N ARG A 71 11.10 -10.57 0.81
CA ARG A 71 10.18 -11.47 0.13
C ARG A 71 9.06 -11.93 1.05
#